data_AF-A0A7C3RI22-F1
#
_entry.id   AF-A0A7C3RI22-F1
#
_cell.length_a   1.000
_cell.length_b   1.000
_cell.length_c   1.000
_cell.angle_alpha   90.00
_cell.angle_beta   90.00
_cell.angle_gamma   90.00
#
_symmetry.space_group_name_H-M   'P 1'
#
loop_
_entity.id
_entity.type
_entity.pdbx_description
1 polymer ?
#
loop_
_entity_poly.entity_id
_entity_poly.type
_entity_poly.pdbx_seq_one_letter_code
_entity_poly.pdbx_strand_id
1 'polypeptide(L)'
;MKKIPSIPIILLSLLIIGIAPWARRILRFIYGIIGREKSALGLKIIFLVGIALLVIYLLTKRQKIKIGYGIIFPLGSFILLTILFFKIKLPEEKVHLIEYAILGFLLFKDFFKGRIKLFISILFLLIVAFTDELFQLFLPDRYFDFRDIIFNSVGGFTGWIFGNFLLKK
;
A
#
# COMPACT_ATOMS: atom_id res chain seq x y z
N MET A 1 16.59 21.23 2.19
CA MET A 1 15.55 20.46 2.91
C MET A 1 14.25 20.57 2.13
N LYS A 2 13.77 19.49 1.49
CA LYS A 2 12.47 19.53 0.78
C LYS A 2 11.35 19.65 1.82
N LYS A 3 10.61 20.76 1.79
CA LYS A 3 9.46 21.00 2.68
C LYS A 3 8.16 20.35 2.16
N ILE A 4 8.18 19.81 0.94
CA ILE A 4 7.01 19.33 0.20
C ILE A 4 7.29 17.89 -0.26
N PRO A 5 6.29 16.97 -0.20
CA PRO A 5 6.42 15.65 -0.81
C PRO A 5 6.81 15.75 -2.28
N SER A 6 7.60 14.80 -2.76
CA SER A 6 7.95 14.73 -4.18
C SER A 6 6.74 14.49 -5.06
N ILE A 7 6.87 14.88 -6.33
CA ILE A 7 5.86 14.72 -7.37
C ILE A 7 5.28 13.28 -7.40
N PRO A 8 6.08 12.19 -7.33
CA PRO A 8 5.51 10.83 -7.32
C PRO A 8 4.57 10.55 -6.14
N ILE A 9 4.87 11.09 -4.95
CA ILE A 9 4.01 10.92 -3.77
C ILE A 9 2.69 11.65 -4.00
N ILE A 10 2.76 12.90 -4.45
CA ILE A 10 1.56 13.71 -4.72
C ILE A 10 0.70 13.05 -5.80
N LEU A 11 1.30 12.62 -6.91
CA LEU A 11 0.59 11.97 -8.01
C LEU A 11 -0.06 10.66 -7.55
N LEU A 12 0.63 9.84 -6.76
CA LEU A 12 0.05 8.60 -6.25
C LEU A 12 -1.10 8.88 -5.27
N SER A 13 -0.96 9.85 -4.37
CA SER A 13 -2.06 10.25 -3.46
C SER A 13 -3.28 10.75 -4.22
N LEU A 14 -3.08 11.57 -5.26
CA LEU A 14 -4.16 12.04 -6.12
C LEU A 14 -4.77 10.91 -6.94
N LEU A 15 -3.98 9.94 -7.39
CA LEU A 15 -4.45 8.77 -8.11
C LEU A 15 -5.35 7.89 -7.22
N ILE A 16 -4.93 7.61 -5.99
CA ILE A 16 -5.69 6.81 -5.01
C ILE A 16 -7.08 7.40 -4.81
N ILE A 17 -7.16 8.71 -4.54
CA ILE A 17 -8.44 9.41 -4.32
C ILE A 17 -9.22 9.49 -5.64
N GLY A 18 -8.54 9.87 -6.71
CA GLY A 18 -9.14 10.13 -8.01
C GLY A 18 -9.71 8.89 -8.69
N ILE A 19 -9.15 7.69 -8.47
CA ILE A 19 -9.64 6.47 -9.13
C ILE A 19 -10.93 5.92 -8.50
N ALA A 20 -11.24 6.31 -7.25
CA ALA A 20 -12.36 5.78 -6.47
C ALA A 20 -13.73 5.79 -7.21
N PRO A 21 -14.13 6.84 -7.98
CA PRO A 21 -15.40 6.86 -8.71
C PRO A 21 -15.47 5.83 -9.84
N TRP A 22 -14.32 5.50 -10.44
CA TRP A 22 -14.23 4.60 -11.58
C TRP A 22 -13.89 3.15 -11.18
N ALA A 23 -13.30 2.94 -10.00
CA ALA A 23 -12.81 1.65 -9.54
C ALA A 23 -13.86 0.53 -9.68
N ARG A 24 -15.08 0.74 -9.19
CA ARG A 24 -16.17 -0.27 -9.28
C ARG A 24 -16.63 -0.51 -10.72
N ARG A 25 -16.67 0.54 -11.55
CA ARG A 25 -17.05 0.39 -12.96
C ARG A 25 -16.01 -0.43 -13.72
N ILE A 26 -14.73 -0.14 -13.50
CA ILE A 26 -13.61 -0.90 -14.05
C ILE A 26 -13.67 -2.35 -13.58
N LEU A 27 -13.90 -2.59 -12.29
CA LEU A 27 -14.00 -3.93 -11.74
C LEU A 27 -15.18 -4.72 -12.33
N ARG A 28 -16.37 -4.11 -12.43
CA ARG A 28 -17.54 -4.71 -13.08
C ARG A 28 -17.29 -5.03 -14.56
N PHE A 29 -16.58 -4.15 -15.27
CA PHE A 29 -16.17 -4.39 -16.65
C PHE A 29 -15.24 -5.61 -16.77
N ILE A 30 -14.21 -5.69 -15.92
CA ILE A 30 -13.30 -6.84 -15.87
C ILE A 30 -14.08 -8.13 -15.55
N TYR A 31 -15.00 -8.07 -14.58
CA TYR A 31 -15.87 -9.21 -14.25
C TYR A 31 -16.75 -9.65 -15.41
N GLY A 32 -17.21 -8.72 -16.26
CA GLY A 32 -17.99 -9.04 -17.45
C GLY A 32 -17.19 -9.79 -18.52
N ILE A 33 -15.88 -9.53 -18.63
CA ILE A 33 -15.02 -10.15 -19.64
C ILE A 33 -14.56 -11.54 -19.19
N ILE A 34 -14.01 -11.65 -17.98
CA ILE A 34 -13.32 -12.88 -17.53
C ILE A 34 -14.04 -13.62 -16.41
N GLY A 35 -15.11 -13.05 -15.84
CA GLY A 35 -15.85 -13.63 -14.72
C GLY A 35 -15.23 -13.31 -13.36
N ARG A 36 -16.08 -13.17 -12.33
CA ARG A 36 -15.68 -12.77 -10.96
C ARG A 36 -14.62 -13.67 -10.34
N GLU A 37 -14.79 -14.98 -10.45
CA GLU A 37 -13.87 -15.96 -9.85
C GLU A 37 -12.47 -15.86 -10.46
N LYS A 38 -12.38 -15.78 -11.80
CA LYS A 38 -11.10 -15.66 -12.50
C LYS A 38 -10.43 -14.32 -12.21
N SER A 39 -11.19 -13.22 -12.11
CA SER A 39 -10.64 -11.92 -11.70
C SER A 39 -10.06 -11.96 -10.29
N ALA A 40 -10.79 -12.56 -9.33
CA ALA A 40 -10.32 -12.70 -7.96
C ALA A 40 -9.06 -13.59 -7.86
N LEU A 41 -9.01 -14.67 -8.64
CA LEU A 41 -7.83 -15.52 -8.76
C LEU A 41 -6.65 -14.75 -9.38
N GLY A 42 -6.91 -14.01 -10.46
CA GLY A 42 -5.90 -13.19 -11.13
C GLY A 42 -5.24 -12.18 -10.18
N LEU A 43 -6.03 -11.50 -9.34
CA LEU A 43 -5.50 -10.57 -8.35
C LEU A 43 -4.59 -11.27 -7.31
N LYS A 44 -4.96 -12.48 -6.86
CA LYS A 44 -4.11 -13.29 -5.97
C LYS A 44 -2.82 -13.72 -6.65
N ILE A 45 -2.88 -14.14 -7.92
CA ILE A 45 -1.71 -14.53 -8.70
C ILE A 45 -0.76 -13.35 -8.88
N ILE A 46 -1.26 -12.17 -9.26
CA ILE A 46 -0.45 -10.95 -9.41
C ILE A 46 0.25 -10.61 -8.09
N PHE A 47 -0.46 -10.69 -6.97
CA PHE A 47 0.14 -10.46 -5.65
C PHE A 47 1.27 -11.46 -5.35
N LEU A 48 1.03 -12.77 -5.55
CA LEU A 48 2.04 -13.82 -5.33
C LEU A 48 3.26 -13.69 -6.27
N VAL A 49 3.04 -13.30 -7.53
CA VAL A 49 4.13 -12.99 -8.47
C VAL A 49 4.95 -11.80 -7.96
N GLY A 50 4.30 -10.75 -7.46
CA GLY A 50 4.98 -9.63 -6.81
C GLY A 50 5.86 -10.06 -5.63
N ILE A 51 5.36 -10.98 -4.79
CA ILE A 51 6.14 -11.59 -3.70
C ILE A 51 7.35 -12.35 -4.24
N ALA A 52 7.17 -13.19 -5.26
CA ALA A 52 8.25 -13.97 -5.85
C ALA A 52 9.35 -13.07 -6.43
N LEU A 53 8.97 -12.01 -7.15
CA LEU A 53 9.91 -11.02 -7.70
C LEU A 53 10.67 -10.28 -6.59
N LEU A 54 9.99 -9.91 -5.50
CA LEU A 54 10.63 -9.29 -4.34
C LEU A 54 11.66 -10.24 -3.71
N VAL A 55 11.32 -11.52 -3.50
CA VAL A 55 12.25 -12.52 -2.95
C VAL A 55 13.46 -12.68 -3.86
N ILE A 56 13.27 -12.82 -5.18
CA ILE A 56 14.37 -12.92 -6.16
C ILE A 56 15.27 -11.66 -6.09
N TYR A 57 14.68 -10.48 -6.00
CA TYR A 57 15.44 -9.23 -5.84
C TYR A 57 16.30 -9.23 -4.55
N LEU A 58 15.77 -9.72 -3.44
CA LEU A 58 16.52 -9.80 -2.18
C LEU A 58 17.65 -10.82 -2.25
N LEU A 59 17.42 -11.98 -2.87
CA LEU A 59 18.42 -13.02 -3.06
C LEU A 59 19.58 -12.54 -3.97
N THR A 60 19.26 -11.77 -5.02
CA THR A 60 20.27 -11.23 -5.96
C THR A 60 21.10 -10.09 -5.35
N LYS A 61 20.53 -9.31 -4.42
CA LYS A 61 21.22 -8.19 -3.75
C LYS A 61 22.40 -8.60 -2.87
N ARG A 62 22.62 -9.90 -2.61
CA ARG A 62 23.69 -10.49 -1.79
C ARG A 62 24.01 -9.70 -0.50
N GLN A 63 23.02 -9.04 0.09
CA GLN A 63 23.21 -8.35 1.36
C GLN A 63 23.41 -9.40 2.45
N LYS A 64 24.49 -9.27 3.22
CA LYS A 64 24.66 -10.04 4.46
C LYS A 64 23.66 -9.52 5.49
N ILE A 65 22.45 -10.08 5.49
CA ILE A 65 21.41 -9.72 6.45
C ILE A 65 21.82 -10.31 7.82
N LYS A 66 22.09 -9.44 8.79
CA LYS A 66 22.29 -9.87 10.18
C LYS A 66 20.92 -10.19 10.77
N ILE A 67 20.74 -11.41 11.28
CA ILE A 67 19.50 -11.83 11.95
C ILE A 67 19.38 -11.04 13.26
N GLY A 68 18.26 -10.32 13.41
CA GLY A 68 17.96 -9.43 14.53
C GLY A 68 16.74 -8.56 14.23
N TYR A 69 16.50 -7.50 15.00
CA TYR A 69 15.35 -6.59 14.78
C TYR A 69 15.28 -6.03 13.36
N GLY A 70 16.44 -5.90 12.68
CA GLY A 70 16.52 -5.43 11.30
C GLY A 70 15.75 -6.29 10.28
N ILE A 71 15.57 -7.59 10.51
CA ILE A 71 14.81 -8.48 9.61
C ILE A 71 13.45 -8.89 10.18
N ILE A 72 13.31 -8.94 11.51
CA ILE A 72 12.07 -9.36 12.18
C ILE A 72 10.93 -8.40 11.86
N PHE A 73 11.15 -7.08 11.97
CA PHE A 73 10.11 -6.09 11.71
C PHE A 73 9.63 -6.07 10.24
N PRO A 74 10.52 -6.07 9.22
CA PRO A 74 10.11 -6.18 7.83
C PRO A 74 9.36 -7.48 7.53
N LEU A 75 9.86 -8.62 8.03
CA LEU A 75 9.21 -9.91 7.84
C LEU A 75 7.81 -9.95 8.49
N GLY A 76 7.68 -9.47 9.72
CA GLY A 76 6.40 -9.34 10.40
C GLY A 76 5.43 -8.41 9.66
N SER A 77 5.94 -7.27 9.15
CA SER A 77 5.12 -6.33 8.36
C SER A 77 4.64 -6.95 7.05
N PHE A 78 5.46 -7.80 6.42
CA PHE A 78 5.11 -8.52 5.21
C PHE A 78 4.05 -9.58 5.43
N ILE A 79 4.20 -10.35 6.51
CA ILE A 79 3.23 -11.35 6.93
C ILE A 79 1.90 -10.66 7.23
N LEU A 80 1.92 -9.54 7.95
CA LEU A 80 0.72 -8.74 8.22
C LEU A 80 0.04 -8.27 6.92
N LEU A 81 0.80 -7.67 5.99
CA LEU A 81 0.27 -7.23 4.70
C LEU A 81 -0.39 -8.40 3.93
N THR A 82 0.28 -9.56 3.93
CA THR A 82 -0.22 -10.78 3.29
C THR A 82 -1.51 -11.27 3.94
N ILE A 83 -1.56 -11.34 5.27
CA ILE A 83 -2.76 -11.74 6.02
C ILE A 83 -3.92 -10.80 5.71
N LEU A 84 -3.69 -9.48 5.75
CA LEU A 84 -4.72 -8.49 5.45
C LEU A 84 -5.23 -8.62 4.01
N PHE A 85 -4.33 -8.79 3.03
CA PHE A 85 -4.69 -8.96 1.62
C PHE A 85 -5.61 -10.17 1.38
N PHE A 86 -5.36 -11.29 2.06
CA PHE A 86 -6.20 -12.49 1.95
C PHE A 86 -7.49 -12.39 2.77
N LYS A 87 -7.50 -11.63 3.87
CA LYS A 87 -8.68 -11.41 4.72
C LYS A 87 -9.70 -10.46 4.09
N ILE A 88 -9.23 -9.41 3.42
CA ILE A 88 -10.08 -8.45 2.72
C ILE A 88 -10.90 -9.16 1.64
N LYS A 89 -12.19 -8.86 1.56
CA LYS A 89 -13.10 -9.52 0.59
C LYS A 89 -13.21 -8.74 -0.71
N LEU A 90 -13.33 -7.41 -0.61
CA LEU A 90 -13.54 -6.54 -1.76
C LEU A 90 -12.22 -6.32 -2.52
N PRO A 91 -12.14 -6.62 -3.83
CA PRO A 91 -10.90 -6.45 -4.58
C PRO A 91 -10.40 -5.01 -4.66
N GLU A 92 -11.29 -4.03 -4.69
CA GLU A 92 -10.93 -2.61 -4.59
C GLU A 92 -10.14 -2.29 -3.31
N GLU A 93 -10.56 -2.79 -2.15
CA GLU A 93 -9.88 -2.59 -0.86
C GLU A 93 -8.51 -3.27 -0.86
N LYS A 94 -8.36 -4.40 -1.56
CA LYS A 94 -7.05 -5.05 -1.74
C LYS A 94 -6.10 -4.19 -2.56
N VAL A 95 -6.60 -3.59 -3.63
CA VAL A 95 -5.80 -2.69 -4.47
C VAL A 95 -5.37 -1.49 -3.64
N HIS A 96 -6.28 -0.85 -2.91
CA HIS A 96 -5.94 0.24 -1.99
C HIS A 96 -4.87 -0.18 -0.97
N LEU A 97 -4.99 -1.34 -0.32
CA LEU A 97 -3.98 -1.84 0.61
C LEU A 97 -2.56 -1.85 -0.01
N ILE A 98 -2.44 -2.27 -1.27
CA ILE A 98 -1.17 -2.29 -2.00
C ILE A 98 -0.73 -0.89 -2.43
N GLU A 99 -1.64 -0.04 -2.92
CA GLU A 99 -1.35 1.34 -3.28
C GLU A 99 -0.81 2.14 -2.09
N TYR A 100 -1.43 1.98 -0.92
CA TYR A 100 -0.95 2.60 0.32
C TYR A 100 0.41 2.02 0.73
N ALA A 101 0.65 0.70 0.60
CA ALA A 101 1.98 0.14 0.85
C ALA A 101 3.04 0.76 -0.08
N ILE A 102 2.74 0.98 -1.35
CA ILE A 102 3.65 1.69 -2.28
C ILE A 102 3.84 3.14 -1.82
N LEU A 103 2.77 3.84 -1.44
CA LEU A 103 2.84 5.21 -0.93
C LEU A 103 3.76 5.29 0.29
N GLY A 104 3.60 4.40 1.27
CA GLY A 104 4.45 4.29 2.45
C GLY A 104 5.93 4.07 2.13
N PHE A 105 6.22 3.21 1.16
CA PHE A 105 7.59 3.00 0.67
C PHE A 105 8.19 4.28 0.08
N LEU A 106 7.42 5.02 -0.73
CA LEU A 106 7.85 6.30 -1.31
C LEU A 106 8.04 7.39 -0.24
N LEU A 107 7.17 7.46 0.76
CA LEU A 107 7.31 8.36 1.90
C LEU A 107 8.62 8.09 2.66
N PHE A 108 8.99 6.82 2.84
CA PHE A 108 10.31 6.49 3.38
C PHE A 108 11.42 6.99 2.44
N LYS A 109 11.30 6.84 1.12
CA LYS A 109 12.37 7.26 0.20
C LYS A 109 12.62 8.77 0.23
N ASP A 110 11.59 9.59 0.41
CA ASP A 110 11.65 11.03 0.12
C ASP A 110 11.69 11.97 1.36
N PHE A 111 11.17 11.56 2.53
CA PHE A 111 11.12 12.43 3.72
C PHE A 111 12.46 12.57 4.49
N PHE A 112 12.55 13.65 5.30
CA PHE A 112 13.69 14.08 6.13
C PHE A 112 14.44 12.93 6.83
N LYS A 113 15.75 13.11 7.05
CA LYS A 113 16.54 12.25 7.94
C LYS A 113 16.11 12.51 9.40
N GLY A 114 16.08 11.47 10.23
CA GLY A 114 15.86 11.60 11.68
C GLY A 114 14.52 11.05 12.18
N ARG A 115 14.29 11.20 13.49
CA ARG A 115 13.18 10.54 14.22
C ARG A 115 11.79 11.06 13.83
N ILE A 116 11.68 12.32 13.39
CA ILE A 116 10.41 12.95 12.97
C ILE A 116 9.86 12.35 11.67
N LYS A 117 10.71 11.69 10.86
CA LYS A 117 10.36 11.13 9.56
C LYS A 117 9.17 10.17 9.64
N LEU A 118 9.24 9.26 10.62
CA LEU A 118 8.21 8.27 10.85
C LEU A 118 6.88 8.94 11.19
N PHE A 119 6.90 9.88 12.13
CA PHE A 119 5.71 10.61 12.57
C PHE A 119 5.03 11.34 11.41
N ILE A 120 5.80 12.08 10.60
CA ILE A 120 5.26 12.79 9.44
C ILE A 120 4.72 11.83 8.39
N SER A 121 5.39 10.70 8.15
CA SER A 121 4.90 9.69 7.20
C SER A 121 3.57 9.08 7.64
N ILE A 122 3.44 8.73 8.93
CA ILE A 122 2.18 8.23 9.48
C ILE A 122 1.08 9.28 9.38
N LEU A 123 1.37 10.53 9.77
CA LEU A 123 0.39 11.61 9.68
C LEU A 123 -0.06 11.84 8.24
N PHE A 124 0.87 11.80 7.28
CA PHE A 124 0.55 11.93 5.85
C PHE A 124 -0.35 10.78 5.37
N LEU A 125 -0.03 9.52 5.73
CA LEU A 125 -0.84 8.36 5.37
C LEU A 125 -2.27 8.49 5.94
N LEU A 126 -2.40 8.91 7.19
CA LEU A 126 -3.71 9.14 7.83
C LEU A 126 -4.50 10.24 7.13
N ILE A 127 -3.86 11.35 6.76
CA ILE A 127 -4.51 12.44 6.02
C ILE A 127 -5.03 11.94 4.67
N VAL A 128 -4.21 11.21 3.92
CA VAL A 128 -4.62 10.68 2.60
C VAL A 128 -5.76 9.67 2.77
N ALA A 129 -5.65 8.75 3.72
CA ALA A 129 -6.69 7.75 4.01
C ALA A 129 -8.02 8.37 4.46
N PHE A 130 -7.96 9.38 5.32
CA PHE A 130 -9.14 10.12 5.74
C PHE A 130 -9.75 10.91 4.58
N THR A 131 -8.93 11.54 3.73
CA THR A 131 -9.40 12.30 2.57
C THR A 131 -10.06 11.40 1.53
N ASP A 132 -9.49 10.21 1.29
CA ASP A 132 -10.06 9.20 0.42
C ASP A 132 -11.45 8.75 0.92
N GLU A 133 -11.58 8.36 2.19
CA GLU A 133 -12.88 7.98 2.77
C GLU A 133 -13.89 9.14 2.77
N LEU A 134 -13.44 10.36 3.08
CA LEU A 134 -14.29 11.54 3.01
C LEU A 134 -14.76 11.82 1.57
N PHE A 135 -13.92 11.59 0.57
CA PHE A 135 -14.30 11.71 -0.83
C PHE A 135 -15.28 10.60 -1.24
N GLN A 136 -15.05 9.36 -0.78
CA GLN A 136 -15.94 8.23 -1.03
C GLN A 136 -17.33 8.41 -0.45
N LEU A 137 -17.50 9.19 0.64
CA LEU A 137 -18.81 9.56 1.18
C LEU A 137 -19.72 10.24 0.15
N PHE A 138 -19.15 10.92 -0.85
CA PHE A 138 -19.92 11.59 -1.91
C PHE A 138 -20.24 10.67 -3.10
N LEU A 139 -19.77 9.42 -3.10
CA LEU A 139 -20.02 8.46 -4.17
C LEU A 139 -21.25 7.59 -3.84
N PRO A 140 -22.22 7.43 -4.76
CA PRO A 140 -23.51 6.81 -4.47
C PRO A 140 -23.43 5.32 -4.10
N ASP A 141 -22.36 4.66 -4.55
CA ASP A 141 -22.13 3.23 -4.33
C ASP A 141 -21.30 2.96 -3.06
N ARG A 142 -20.76 4.01 -2.39
CA ARG A 142 -19.79 3.88 -1.30
C ARG A 142 -20.37 4.37 0.03
N TYR A 143 -19.77 3.88 1.11
CA TYR A 143 -20.07 4.30 2.47
C TYR A 143 -18.75 4.61 3.14
N PHE A 144 -18.75 5.61 4.02
CA PHE A 144 -17.59 5.92 4.84
C PHE A 144 -17.35 4.79 5.85
N ASP A 145 -16.15 4.22 5.87
CA ASP A 145 -15.78 3.16 6.81
C ASP A 145 -14.44 3.47 7.51
N PHE A 146 -14.48 3.72 8.81
CA PHE A 146 -13.28 3.95 9.62
C PHE A 146 -12.27 2.79 9.55
N ARG A 147 -12.74 1.56 9.30
CA ARG A 147 -11.87 0.40 9.10
C ARG A 147 -10.95 0.60 7.90
N ASP A 148 -11.43 1.23 6.84
CA ASP A 148 -10.68 1.39 5.60
C ASP A 148 -9.54 2.40 5.80
N ILE A 149 -9.77 3.45 6.61
CA ILE A 149 -8.70 4.36 7.07
C ILE A 149 -7.59 3.58 7.78
N ILE A 150 -7.97 2.67 8.69
CA ILE A 150 -7.02 1.87 9.47
C ILE A 150 -6.27 0.92 8.54
N PHE A 151 -6.96 0.16 7.68
CA PHE A 151 -6.32 -0.81 6.79
C PHE A 151 -5.40 -0.15 5.78
N ASN A 152 -5.81 0.97 5.18
CA ASN A 152 -4.98 1.74 4.27
C ASN A 152 -3.74 2.29 4.98
N SER A 153 -3.91 2.85 6.19
CA SER A 153 -2.79 3.36 6.98
C SER A 153 -1.83 2.26 7.43
N VAL A 154 -2.33 1.08 7.82
CA VAL A 154 -1.52 -0.10 8.15
C VAL A 154 -0.77 -0.58 6.90
N GLY A 155 -1.45 -0.68 5.75
CA GLY A 155 -0.83 -0.98 4.46
C GLY A 155 0.36 -0.04 4.18
N GLY A 156 0.14 1.26 4.29
CA GLY A 156 1.20 2.26 4.14
C GLY A 156 2.33 2.12 5.15
N PHE A 157 2.01 1.83 6.41
CA PHE A 157 3.05 1.62 7.40
C PHE A 157 3.92 0.39 7.11
N THR A 158 3.35 -0.71 6.59
CA THR A 158 4.14 -1.88 6.15
C THR A 158 5.11 -1.49 5.03
N GLY A 159 4.65 -0.73 4.04
CA GLY A 159 5.48 -0.20 2.96
C GLY A 159 6.62 0.69 3.46
N TRP A 160 6.34 1.52 4.46
CA TRP A 160 7.35 2.37 5.08
C TRP A 160 8.45 1.55 5.78
N ILE A 161 8.08 0.51 6.54
CA ILE A 161 9.02 -0.42 7.18
C ILE A 161 9.90 -1.10 6.12
N PHE A 162 9.30 -1.52 5.01
CA PHE A 162 10.02 -2.09 3.88
C PHE A 162 11.01 -1.11 3.26
N GLY A 163 10.61 0.14 3.02
CA GLY A 163 11.52 1.19 2.56
C GLY A 163 12.70 1.36 3.49
N ASN A 164 12.43 1.38 4.80
CA ASN A 164 13.47 1.46 5.83
C ASN A 164 14.43 0.27 5.81
N PHE A 165 13.96 -0.93 5.52
CA PHE A 165 14.81 -2.11 5.42
C PHE A 165 15.66 -2.11 4.14
N LEU A 166 15.06 -1.80 2.99
CA LEU A 166 15.70 -1.93 1.68
C LEU A 166 16.66 -0.80 1.34
N LEU A 167 16.36 0.41 1.81
CA LEU A 167 17.08 1.63 1.38
C LEU A 167 18.00 2.19 2.47
N LYS A 168 17.85 1.78 3.73
CA LYS A 168 18.76 2.22 4.80
C LYS A 168 20.05 1.40 4.71
N LYS A 169 21.13 2.09 4.37
CA LYS A 169 22.50 1.58 4.50
C LYS A 169 22.96 1.73 5.94
#